data_AF-A0A1M7ZE84-F1
#
_entry.id   AF-A0A1M7ZE84-F1
#
_cell.length_a   1.000
_cell.length_b   1.000
_cell.length_c   1.000
_cell.angle_alpha   90.00
_cell.angle_beta   90.00
_cell.angle_gamma   90.00
#
_symmetry.space_group_name_H-M   'P 1'
#
loop_
_entity.id
_entity.type
_entity.pdbx_description
1 polymer ?
#
loop_
_entity_poly.entity_id
_entity_poly.type
_entity_poly.pdbx_seq_one_letter_code
_entity_poly.pdbx_strand_id
1 'polypeptide(L)'
;MSKNQNAFIKKQKAELKRRKQKEKLEKKLARKEQPKSGDLEDMMAYVDRFGNITETPPEEEVPQKEKSKNYNFNNKQHSNK
;
A
#
# COMPACT_ATOMS: atom_id res chain seq x y z
N MET A 1 20.49 -35.33 -28.80
CA MET A 1 19.35 -34.57 -28.23
C MET A 1 18.79 -33.62 -29.28
N SER A 2 17.55 -33.87 -29.68
CA SER A 2 16.89 -33.30 -30.87
C SER A 2 16.61 -31.79 -30.72
N LYS A 3 16.99 -31.00 -31.73
CA LYS A 3 16.85 -29.54 -31.81
C LYS A 3 15.41 -29.03 -31.53
N ASN A 4 14.40 -29.90 -31.61
CA ASN A 4 12.99 -29.57 -31.45
C ASN A 4 12.57 -29.26 -29.99
N GLN A 5 13.23 -29.86 -28.99
CA GLN A 5 12.92 -29.59 -27.57
C GLN A 5 13.32 -28.16 -27.16
N ASN A 6 14.41 -27.65 -27.71
CA ASN A 6 14.90 -26.29 -27.42
C ASN A 6 13.98 -25.19 -27.94
N ALA A 7 13.35 -25.39 -29.10
CA ALA A 7 12.40 -24.44 -29.68
C ALA A 7 11.13 -24.33 -28.83
N PHE A 8 10.60 -25.47 -28.37
CA PHE A 8 9.45 -25.52 -27.47
C PHE A 8 9.69 -24.77 -26.16
N ILE A 9 10.82 -25.02 -25.50
CA ILE A 9 11.19 -24.33 -24.25
C ILE A 9 11.31 -22.82 -24.45
N LYS A 10 11.90 -22.38 -25.58
CA LYS A 10 12.00 -20.94 -25.92
C LYS A 10 10.62 -20.32 -26.11
N LYS A 11 9.71 -21.00 -26.82
CA LYS A 11 8.32 -20.55 -27.03
C LYS A 11 7.58 -20.40 -25.70
N GLN A 12 7.65 -21.41 -24.83
CA GLN A 12 7.01 -21.38 -23.50
C GLN A 12 7.55 -20.22 -22.64
N LYS A 13 8.86 -19.98 -22.65
CA LYS A 13 9.48 -18.86 -21.92
C LYS A 13 9.05 -17.49 -22.47
N ALA A 14 8.96 -17.36 -23.80
CA ALA A 14 8.50 -16.13 -24.44
C ALA A 14 7.02 -15.84 -24.11
N GLU A 15 6.18 -16.86 -24.14
CA GLU A 15 4.76 -16.75 -23.80
C GLU A 15 4.55 -16.34 -22.34
N LEU A 16 5.29 -16.96 -21.41
CA LEU A 16 5.23 -16.59 -20.00
C LEU A 16 5.65 -15.14 -19.76
N LYS A 17 6.71 -14.67 -20.44
CA LYS A 17 7.14 -13.26 -20.38
C LYS A 17 6.05 -12.33 -20.91
N ARG A 18 5.46 -12.66 -22.06
CA ARG A 18 4.37 -11.87 -22.66
C ARG A 18 3.16 -11.78 -21.73
N ARG A 19 2.76 -12.90 -21.09
CA ARG A 19 1.65 -12.92 -20.13
C ARG A 19 1.94 -12.03 -18.92
N LYS A 20 3.13 -12.13 -18.32
CA LYS A 20 3.55 -11.27 -17.20
C LYS A 20 3.57 -9.79 -17.57
N GLN A 21 3.96 -9.44 -18.80
CA GLN A 21 3.93 -8.05 -19.27
C GLN A 21 2.50 -7.53 -19.44
N LYS A 22 1.60 -8.34 -20.02
CA LYS A 22 0.17 -7.99 -20.14
C LYS A 22 -0.47 -7.77 -18.77
N GLU A 23 -0.29 -8.71 -17.84
CA GLU A 23 -0.82 -8.60 -16.48
C GLU A 23 -0.30 -7.35 -15.75
N LYS A 24 0.99 -7.02 -15.91
CA LYS A 24 1.56 -5.78 -15.35
C LYS A 24 0.95 -4.52 -15.97
N LEU A 25 0.69 -4.53 -17.29
CA LEU A 25 0.05 -3.42 -17.99
C LEU A 25 -1.40 -3.26 -17.56
N GLU A 26 -2.17 -4.35 -17.50
CA GLU A 26 -3.56 -4.37 -17.02
C GLU A 26 -3.65 -3.85 -15.59
N LYS A 27 -2.79 -4.33 -14.68
CA LYS A 27 -2.73 -3.82 -13.29
C LYS A 27 -2.38 -2.33 -13.23
N LYS A 28 -1.53 -1.85 -14.14
CA LYS A 28 -1.17 -0.43 -14.24
C LYS A 28 -2.33 0.42 -14.77
N LEU A 29 -3.07 -0.09 -15.75
CA LEU A 29 -4.25 0.57 -16.30
C LEU A 29 -5.38 0.60 -15.28
N ALA A 30 -5.67 -0.52 -14.62
CA ALA A 30 -6.63 -0.57 -13.52
C ALA A 30 -6.29 0.49 -12.44
N ARG A 31 -5.04 0.58 -11.99
CA ARG A 31 -4.59 1.63 -11.05
C ARG A 31 -4.71 3.07 -11.56
N LYS A 32 -4.78 3.28 -12.87
CA LYS A 32 -4.97 4.60 -13.49
C LYS A 32 -6.43 4.94 -13.72
N GLU A 33 -7.25 3.93 -14.04
CA GLU A 33 -8.70 4.06 -14.24
C GLU A 33 -9.45 4.19 -12.93
N GLN A 34 -8.93 3.59 -11.85
CA GLN A 34 -9.44 3.86 -10.52
C GLN A 34 -9.29 5.36 -10.23
N PRO A 35 -10.40 6.07 -9.95
CA PRO A 35 -10.35 7.48 -9.63
C PRO A 35 -9.47 7.66 -8.41
N LYS A 36 -8.40 8.45 -8.54
CA LYS A 36 -7.66 8.97 -7.40
C LYS A 36 -8.35 10.27 -7.01
N SER A 37 -9.37 10.18 -6.19
CA SER A 37 -9.85 11.36 -5.47
C SER A 37 -8.71 11.86 -4.59
N GLY A 38 -8.40 13.15 -4.72
CA GLY A 38 -7.35 13.82 -3.94
C GLY A 38 -7.87 14.25 -2.57
N ASP A 39 -9.01 13.70 -2.15
CA ASP A 39 -9.67 14.06 -0.91
C ASP A 39 -8.92 13.43 0.27
N LEU A 40 -8.95 14.12 1.40
CA LEU A 40 -8.20 13.72 2.59
C LEU A 40 -8.59 12.32 3.07
N GLU A 41 -9.87 11.97 2.92
CA GLU A 41 -10.43 10.68 3.35
C GLU A 41 -9.81 9.49 2.59
N ASP A 42 -9.55 9.64 1.29
CA ASP A 42 -8.89 8.59 0.47
C ASP A 42 -7.39 8.44 0.76
N MET A 43 -6.80 9.43 1.44
CA MET A 43 -5.41 9.38 1.91
C MET A 43 -5.31 8.85 3.35
N MET A 44 -6.43 8.75 4.06
CA MET A 44 -6.50 8.19 5.40
C MET A 44 -6.79 6.69 5.32
N ALA A 45 -6.17 5.93 6.23
CA ALA A 45 -6.40 4.51 6.32
C ALA A 45 -6.42 4.09 7.78
N TYR A 46 -7.39 3.27 8.15
CA TYR A 46 -7.54 2.80 9.52
C TYR A 46 -6.61 1.62 9.77
N VAL A 47 -6.03 1.56 10.96
CA VAL A 47 -5.07 0.51 11.35
C VAL A 47 -5.67 -0.30 12.50
N ASP A 48 -5.72 -1.62 12.33
CA ASP A 48 -6.22 -2.52 13.36
C ASP A 48 -5.23 -2.69 14.54
N ARG A 49 -5.66 -3.42 15.56
CA ARG A 49 -4.87 -3.73 16.77
C ARG A 49 -3.57 -4.52 16.48
N PHE A 50 -3.45 -5.08 15.29
CA PHE A 50 -2.30 -5.85 14.83
C PHE A 50 -1.44 -5.08 13.82
N GLY A 51 -1.77 -3.82 13.53
CA GLY A 51 -1.02 -2.98 12.61
C GLY A 51 -1.39 -3.16 11.13
N ASN A 52 -2.48 -3.86 10.80
CA ASN A 52 -2.93 -4.04 9.42
C ASN A 52 -3.86 -2.90 9.00
N ILE A 53 -3.73 -2.48 7.74
CA ILE A 53 -4.60 -1.47 7.15
C ILE A 53 -5.97 -2.10 6.85
N THR A 54 -7.02 -1.43 7.30
CA THR A 54 -8.42 -1.84 7.14
C THR A 54 -9.23 -0.73 6.47
N GLU A 55 -10.19 -1.11 5.64
CA GLU A 55 -11.09 -0.19 4.93
C GLU A 55 -12.27 0.25 5.80
N THR A 56 -12.57 -0.52 6.86
CA THR A 56 -13.63 -0.21 7.81
C THR A 56 -13.15 0.81 8.82
N PRO A 57 -13.87 1.94 9.03
CA PRO A 57 -13.61 2.80 10.16
C PRO A 57 -13.70 1.99 11.47
N PRO A 58 -12.85 2.28 12.47
CA PRO A 58 -12.95 1.64 13.77
C PRO A 58 -14.34 1.91 14.33
N GLU A 59 -14.96 0.87 14.87
CA GLU A 59 -16.22 1.00 15.59
C GLU A 59 -16.03 2.03 16.70
N GLU A 60 -16.97 2.97 16.86
CA GLU A 60 -16.90 4.00 17.89
C GLU A 60 -16.86 3.34 19.27
N GLU A 61 -15.65 3.18 19.82
CA GLU A 61 -15.50 2.70 21.19
C GLU A 61 -16.15 3.74 22.11
N VAL A 62 -17.24 3.34 22.74
CA VAL A 62 -17.95 4.11 23.78
C VAL A 62 -16.91 4.73 24.71
N PRO A 63 -16.88 6.06 24.90
CA PRO A 63 -15.71 6.75 25.41
C PRO A 63 -15.31 6.22 26.79
N GLN A 64 -14.23 5.45 26.83
CA GLN A 64 -13.50 5.23 28.06
C GLN A 64 -12.77 6.54 28.37
N LYS A 65 -13.24 7.26 29.38
CA LYS A 65 -12.70 8.54 29.85
C LYS A 65 -11.17 8.47 29.98
N GLU A 66 -10.45 8.91 28.95
CA GLU A 66 -9.00 8.96 28.99
C GLU A 66 -8.55 10.12 29.88
N LYS A 67 -7.88 9.77 31.00
CA LYS A 67 -7.22 10.74 31.87
C LYS A 67 -6.04 11.32 31.09
N SER A 68 -6.13 12.60 30.72
CA SER A 68 -5.07 13.34 30.04
C SER A 68 -3.73 13.19 30.77
N LYS A 69 -2.75 12.52 30.17
CA LYS A 69 -1.36 12.56 30.62
C LYS A 69 -0.71 13.80 30.01
N ASN A 70 -0.44 14.77 30.86
CA ASN A 70 0.17 16.04 30.49
C ASN A 70 1.67 15.82 30.21
N TYR A 71 2.08 15.80 28.93
CA TYR A 71 3.48 15.69 28.55
C TYR A 71 4.09 17.09 28.40
N ASN A 72 4.92 17.48 29.36
CA ASN A 72 5.71 18.71 29.29
C ASN A 72 6.88 18.55 28.32
N PHE A 73 6.76 19.12 27.11
CA PHE A 73 7.89 19.30 26.21
C PHE A 73 8.63 20.60 26.56
N ASN A 74 9.69 20.47 27.37
CA ASN A 74 10.61 21.57 27.67
C ASN A 74 11.52 21.83 26.46
N ASN A 75 11.09 22.69 25.54
CA ASN A 75 11.99 23.24 24.53
C ASN A 75 12.84 24.36 25.15
N LYS A 76 14.05 23.99 25.59
CA LYS A 76 15.09 24.91 26.02
C LYS A 76 15.63 25.63 24.78
N GLN A 77 15.17 26.87 24.58
CA GLN A 77 15.68 27.74 23.52
C GLN A 77 17.19 27.88 23.68
N HIS A 78 17.94 27.41 22.68
CA HIS A 78 19.36 27.72 22.58
C HIS A 78 19.46 29.17 22.12
N SER A 79 19.64 30.09 23.07
CA SER A 79 20.12 31.43 22.78
C SER A 79 21.57 31.31 22.32
N ASN A 80 21.79 31.25 21.02
CA ASN A 80 23.11 31.50 20.47
C ASN A 80 23.41 32.99 20.72
N LYS A 81 24.48 33.21 21.47
CA LYS A 81 25.10 34.51 21.71
C LYS A 81 26.24 34.68 20.72
#